data_AF-A0A925ZIF4-F1
#
_entry.id   AF-A0A925ZIF4-F1
#
_cell.length_a   1.000
_cell.length_b   1.000
_cell.length_c   1.000
_cell.angle_alpha   90.00
_cell.angle_beta   90.00
_cell.angle_gamma   90.00
#
_symmetry.space_group_name_H-M   'P 1'
#
loop_
_entity.id
_entity.type
_entity.pdbx_description
1 polymer ?
#
loop_
_entity_poly.entity_id
_entity_poly.type
_entity_poly.pdbx_seq_one_letter_code
_entity_poly.pdbx_strand_id
1 'polypeptide(L)'
;MRARGPALVLFGPALVWGLAIGVGSTATVLAPGPWRAIDLHGSEYVGDDDCRECHRGNWDSWHRSYHRTMTQSLADDGPGVVLAPFRGEQLVTAGFVATMDRNAQGRPRLRVHAEDRPQVPLVDAVVTLAVGSHRYQQYVARIDRGGGEGELWRLPVAWHIGESRWIHMGSAFLEPDPSPGEASEYLRHFSRYNDNCIFCHNTEPVPGLTAQGWRSEVAQWGIACEACHGPGEAHVQRHGAPLR
;
A
#
# COMPACT_ATOMS: atom_id res chain seq x y z
N MET A 1 -3.02 55.96 -63.80
CA MET A 1 -2.17 55.08 -62.97
C MET A 1 -3.06 54.40 -61.93
N ARG A 2 -3.23 53.08 -61.99
CA ARG A 2 -4.22 52.33 -61.19
C ARG A 2 -3.75 52.22 -59.74
N ALA A 3 -4.53 52.76 -58.82
CA ALA A 3 -4.38 52.57 -57.39
C ALA A 3 -4.48 51.07 -57.06
N ARG A 4 -3.39 50.47 -56.59
CA ARG A 4 -3.39 49.12 -56.02
C ARG A 4 -4.08 49.22 -54.65
N GLY A 5 -5.40 49.06 -54.67
CA GLY A 5 -6.28 49.07 -53.51
C GLY A 5 -6.18 47.80 -52.64
N PRO A 6 -7.11 47.64 -51.69
CA PRO A 6 -6.92 47.45 -50.25
C PRO A 6 -6.74 45.99 -49.80
N ALA A 7 -6.32 45.10 -50.70
CA ALA A 7 -6.25 43.65 -50.45
C ALA A 7 -5.28 43.28 -49.30
N LEU A 8 -4.22 44.05 -49.11
CA LEU A 8 -3.25 43.85 -48.02
C LEU A 8 -3.85 44.07 -46.62
N VAL A 9 -4.90 44.91 -46.50
CA VAL A 9 -5.54 45.21 -45.20
C VAL A 9 -6.60 44.15 -44.85
N LEU A 10 -7.26 43.56 -45.84
CA LEU A 10 -8.32 42.55 -45.65
C LEU A 10 -7.80 41.16 -45.31
N PHE A 11 -6.65 40.75 -45.86
CA PHE A 11 -6.10 39.40 -45.66
C PHE A 11 -4.78 39.36 -44.86
N GLY A 12 -4.17 40.50 -44.55
CA GLY A 12 -2.98 40.59 -43.69
C GLY A 12 -3.17 39.88 -42.33
N PRO A 13 -4.28 40.10 -41.62
CA PRO A 13 -4.57 39.38 -40.37
C PRO A 13 -4.72 37.87 -40.59
N ALA A 14 -5.41 37.44 -41.65
CA ALA A 14 -5.61 36.03 -41.95
C ALA A 14 -4.30 35.30 -42.30
N LEU A 15 -3.38 35.96 -43.01
CA LEU A 15 -2.05 35.44 -43.30
C LEU A 15 -1.19 35.35 -42.03
N VAL A 16 -1.25 36.36 -41.16
CA VAL A 16 -0.53 36.34 -39.87
C VAL A 16 -1.07 35.23 -38.96
N TRP A 17 -2.39 35.07 -38.87
CA TRP A 17 -3.01 33.97 -38.12
C TRP A 17 -2.70 32.61 -38.74
N GLY A 18 -2.75 32.48 -40.05
CA GLY A 18 -2.38 31.24 -40.75
C GLY A 18 -0.92 30.85 -40.52
N LEU A 19 -0.01 31.83 -40.51
CA LEU A 19 1.40 31.60 -40.22
C LEU A 19 1.62 31.24 -38.75
N ALA A 20 0.94 31.93 -37.82
CA ALA A 20 1.01 31.63 -36.39
C ALA A 20 0.47 30.24 -36.05
N ILE A 21 -0.67 29.86 -36.65
CA ILE A 21 -1.25 28.51 -36.53
C ILE A 21 -0.31 27.48 -37.15
N GLY A 22 0.24 27.76 -38.34
CA GLY A 22 1.20 26.87 -39.00
C GLY A 22 2.43 26.62 -38.15
N VAL A 23 3.11 27.68 -37.69
CA VAL A 23 4.29 27.59 -36.82
C VAL A 23 3.97 26.89 -35.50
N GLY A 24 2.84 27.23 -34.85
CA GLY A 24 2.43 26.59 -33.60
C GLY A 24 2.12 25.10 -33.76
N SER A 25 1.45 24.73 -34.86
CA SER A 25 1.13 23.33 -35.18
C SER A 25 2.40 22.54 -35.50
N THR A 26 3.29 23.10 -36.33
CA THR A 26 4.58 22.47 -36.65
C THR A 26 5.47 22.33 -35.41
N ALA A 27 5.54 23.34 -34.55
CA ALA A 27 6.27 23.26 -33.29
C ALA A 27 5.70 22.18 -32.36
N THR A 28 4.37 22.03 -32.30
CA THR A 28 3.70 21.01 -31.47
C THR A 28 3.91 19.60 -32.02
N VAL A 29 3.86 19.43 -33.34
CA VAL A 29 4.10 18.13 -34.00
C VAL A 29 5.56 17.71 -33.90
N LEU A 30 6.49 18.66 -33.99
CA LEU A 30 7.93 18.39 -33.91
C LEU A 30 8.47 18.37 -32.47
N ALA A 31 7.69 18.81 -31.48
CA ALA A 31 8.10 18.74 -30.09
C ALA A 31 8.18 17.27 -29.64
N PRO A 32 9.35 16.79 -29.18
CA PRO A 32 9.53 15.40 -28.76
C PRO A 32 8.85 15.08 -27.41
N GLY A 33 8.42 16.11 -26.67
CA GLY A 33 7.84 16.00 -25.33
C GLY A 33 6.41 15.43 -25.28
N PRO A 34 5.42 15.99 -26.00
CA PRO A 34 4.02 15.56 -25.88
C PRO A 34 3.72 14.16 -26.44
N TRP A 35 4.61 13.61 -27.27
CA TRP A 35 4.39 12.32 -27.95
C TRP A 35 5.30 11.18 -27.47
N ARG A 36 6.25 11.46 -26.57
CA ARG A 36 7.06 10.39 -25.98
C ARG A 36 6.19 9.60 -25.01
N ALA A 37 6.33 8.29 -25.05
CA ALA A 37 5.90 7.45 -23.94
C ALA A 37 6.57 8.00 -22.67
N ILE A 38 5.75 8.31 -21.65
CA ILE A 38 6.25 8.68 -20.34
C ILE A 38 6.82 7.40 -19.74
N ASP A 39 8.14 7.35 -19.64
CA ASP A 39 8.81 6.30 -18.88
C ASP A 39 8.81 6.71 -17.41
N LEU A 40 7.97 6.06 -16.63
CA LEU A 40 7.84 6.31 -15.19
C LEU A 40 8.83 5.46 -14.37
N HIS A 41 9.63 4.59 -15.00
CA HIS A 41 10.64 3.81 -14.28
C HIS A 41 11.69 4.75 -13.67
N GLY A 42 11.84 4.69 -12.35
CA GLY A 42 12.75 5.55 -11.59
C GLY A 42 12.22 6.95 -11.31
N SER A 43 10.95 7.24 -11.62
CA SER A 43 10.29 8.46 -11.13
C SER A 43 10.03 8.34 -9.62
N GLU A 44 10.22 9.43 -8.88
CA GLU A 44 10.01 9.42 -7.44
C GLU A 44 8.51 9.50 -7.07
N TYR A 45 8.19 8.89 -5.94
CA TYR A 45 6.88 8.96 -5.30
C TYR A 45 6.92 10.06 -4.24
N VAL A 46 6.04 11.05 -4.36
CA VAL A 46 6.12 12.28 -3.57
C VAL A 46 5.35 12.22 -2.26
N GLY A 47 4.40 11.29 -2.11
CA GLY A 47 3.55 11.26 -0.93
C GLY A 47 2.15 11.82 -1.16
N ASP A 48 1.18 11.36 -0.35
CA ASP A 48 -0.18 11.89 -0.39
C ASP A 48 -0.29 13.33 0.14
N ASP A 49 0.62 13.75 1.03
CA ASP A 49 0.63 15.11 1.58
C ASP A 49 0.88 16.19 0.50
N ASP A 50 1.73 15.92 -0.49
CA ASP A 50 1.96 16.82 -1.64
C ASP A 50 0.69 16.94 -2.51
N CYS A 51 -0.05 15.83 -2.65
CA CYS A 51 -1.32 15.82 -3.36
C CYS A 51 -2.37 16.69 -2.65
N ARG A 52 -2.34 16.74 -1.31
CA ARG A 52 -3.29 17.52 -0.48
C ARG A 52 -3.21 19.01 -0.77
N GLU A 53 -2.05 19.55 -1.10
CA GLU A 53 -1.85 21.00 -1.27
C GLU A 53 -2.78 21.59 -2.33
N CYS A 54 -2.92 20.89 -3.46
CA CYS A 54 -3.76 21.27 -4.59
C CYS A 54 -5.12 20.53 -4.61
N HIS A 55 -5.19 19.29 -4.12
CA HIS A 55 -6.36 18.42 -4.24
C HIS A 55 -7.04 18.10 -2.89
N ARG A 56 -7.24 19.11 -2.03
CA ARG A 56 -7.82 18.97 -0.68
C ARG A 56 -9.08 18.11 -0.63
N GLY A 57 -10.07 18.34 -1.50
CA GLY A 57 -11.32 17.59 -1.48
C GLY A 57 -11.17 16.09 -1.81
N ASN A 58 -10.28 15.76 -2.76
CA ASN A 58 -9.98 14.36 -3.10
C ASN A 58 -9.19 13.71 -1.96
N TRP A 59 -8.20 14.43 -1.42
CA TRP A 59 -7.42 13.97 -0.27
C TRP A 59 -8.33 13.72 0.93
N ASP A 60 -9.23 14.63 1.28
CA ASP A 60 -10.16 14.45 2.41
C ASP A 60 -11.05 13.22 2.23
N SER A 61 -11.52 12.97 1.01
CA SER A 61 -12.34 11.79 0.69
C SER A 61 -11.53 10.49 0.82
N TRP A 62 -10.35 10.43 0.21
CA TRP A 62 -9.43 9.30 0.32
C TRP A 62 -8.98 9.09 1.78
N HIS A 63 -8.73 10.16 2.51
CA HIS A 63 -8.28 10.12 3.89
C HIS A 63 -9.37 9.59 4.84
N ARG A 64 -10.65 9.55 4.45
CA ARG A 64 -11.69 8.86 5.22
C ARG A 64 -11.89 7.40 4.81
N SER A 65 -11.22 6.95 3.76
CA SER A 65 -11.33 5.58 3.25
C SER A 65 -10.40 4.62 3.99
N TYR A 66 -10.66 3.32 3.79
CA TYR A 66 -9.82 2.22 4.27
C TYR A 66 -8.57 1.99 3.42
N HIS A 67 -8.46 2.61 2.23
CA HIS A 67 -7.28 2.48 1.38
C HIS A 67 -6.03 3.01 2.09
N ARG A 68 -6.11 4.21 2.69
CA ARG A 68 -4.98 4.80 3.42
C ARG A 68 -4.52 3.94 4.60
N THR A 69 -5.46 3.28 5.27
CA THR A 69 -5.22 2.48 6.48
C THR A 69 -5.20 0.98 6.16
N MET A 70 -4.85 0.60 4.92
CA MET A 70 -4.80 -0.80 4.52
C MET A 70 -3.60 -1.51 5.13
N THR A 71 -2.40 -0.91 5.08
CA THR A 71 -1.23 -1.39 5.83
C THR A 71 -0.78 -0.26 6.73
N GLN A 72 -0.42 -0.58 7.97
CA GLN A 72 0.08 0.39 8.93
C GLN A 72 1.25 -0.21 9.69
N SER A 73 2.38 0.50 9.71
CA SER A 73 3.57 0.13 10.48
C SER A 73 3.37 0.44 11.95
N LEU A 74 3.73 -0.50 12.82
CA LEU A 74 3.75 -0.26 14.27
C LEU A 74 5.03 0.45 14.72
N ALA A 75 6.00 0.67 13.81
CA ALA A 75 7.20 1.44 14.10
C ALA A 75 6.98 2.96 13.97
N ASP A 76 5.91 3.38 13.30
CA ASP A 76 5.70 4.78 12.92
C ASP A 76 4.93 5.59 14.01
N ASP A 77 4.94 5.11 15.27
CA ASP A 77 4.47 5.74 16.51
C ASP A 77 3.08 6.44 16.48
N GLY A 78 2.18 6.03 15.58
CA GLY A 78 0.82 6.56 15.49
C GLY A 78 -0.20 5.87 16.41
N PRO A 79 -1.05 6.59 17.15
CA PRO A 79 -2.19 5.99 17.85
C PRO A 79 -3.20 5.40 16.84
N GLY A 80 -3.73 4.20 17.11
CA GLY A 80 -4.80 3.59 16.30
C GLY A 80 -4.37 2.55 15.27
N VAL A 81 -3.08 2.21 15.19
CA VAL A 81 -2.58 1.18 14.27
C VAL A 81 -3.14 -0.23 14.58
N VAL A 82 -3.29 -0.53 15.87
CA VAL A 82 -3.75 -1.83 16.38
C VAL A 82 -5.12 -1.67 17.02
N LEU A 83 -6.13 -2.29 16.41
CA LEU A 83 -7.53 -2.20 16.81
C LEU A 83 -7.91 -3.27 17.84
N ALA A 84 -7.19 -4.39 17.90
CA ALA A 84 -7.44 -5.43 18.88
C ALA A 84 -6.82 -5.12 20.25
N PRO A 85 -7.32 -5.72 21.34
CA PRO A 85 -6.90 -5.32 22.68
C PRO A 85 -5.50 -5.86 23.08
N PHE A 86 -5.19 -7.10 22.70
CA PHE A 86 -3.98 -7.83 23.11
C PHE A 86 -3.79 -7.81 24.64
N ARG A 87 -4.82 -8.22 25.37
CA ARG A 87 -4.90 -8.26 26.85
C ARG A 87 -4.67 -9.65 27.43
N GLY A 88 -4.22 -10.62 26.63
CA GLY A 88 -4.04 -12.01 27.04
C GLY A 88 -5.20 -12.92 26.65
N GLU A 89 -6.01 -12.50 25.67
CA GLU A 89 -7.11 -13.31 25.15
C GLU A 89 -6.59 -14.59 24.53
N GLN A 90 -7.33 -15.67 24.71
CA GLN A 90 -7.01 -16.97 24.13
C GLN A 90 -8.09 -17.38 23.12
N LEU A 91 -7.65 -17.89 21.98
CA LEU A 91 -8.48 -18.54 20.98
C LEU A 91 -8.05 -20.01 20.91
N VAL A 92 -8.95 -20.90 21.35
CA VAL A 92 -8.76 -22.35 21.25
C VAL A 92 -9.52 -22.86 20.03
N THR A 93 -8.81 -23.48 19.09
CA THR A 93 -9.43 -24.10 17.92
C THR A 93 -8.54 -25.19 17.33
N ALA A 94 -9.15 -26.27 16.85
CA ALA A 94 -8.50 -27.39 16.18
C ALA A 94 -7.26 -27.96 16.91
N GLY A 95 -7.31 -28.06 18.25
CA GLY A 95 -6.20 -28.62 19.04
C GLY A 95 -5.07 -27.63 19.36
N PHE A 96 -5.25 -26.34 19.05
CA PHE A 96 -4.26 -25.29 19.27
C PHE A 96 -4.82 -24.13 20.09
N VAL A 97 -3.94 -23.52 20.89
CA VAL A 97 -4.21 -22.31 21.66
C VAL A 97 -3.40 -21.17 21.08
N ALA A 98 -4.09 -20.14 20.62
CA ALA A 98 -3.50 -18.85 20.25
C ALA A 98 -3.74 -17.83 21.36
N THR A 99 -2.67 -17.29 21.93
CA THR A 99 -2.70 -16.22 22.94
C THR A 99 -2.27 -14.91 22.32
N MET A 100 -3.13 -13.89 22.41
CA MET A 100 -2.86 -12.54 21.94
C MET A 100 -2.63 -11.64 23.14
N ASP A 101 -1.38 -11.26 23.37
CA ASP A 101 -0.97 -10.48 24.52
C ASP A 101 0.05 -9.39 24.16
N ARG A 102 0.67 -8.80 25.17
CA ARG A 102 1.78 -7.87 24.99
C ARG A 102 3.05 -8.48 25.57
N ASN A 103 4.16 -8.27 24.88
CA ASN A 103 5.47 -8.66 25.38
C ASN A 103 5.94 -7.73 26.52
N ALA A 104 7.14 -7.97 27.04
CA ALA A 104 7.70 -7.18 28.15
C ALA A 104 7.85 -5.68 27.83
N GLN A 105 7.96 -5.32 26.54
CA GLN A 105 8.04 -3.94 26.05
C GLN A 105 6.66 -3.36 25.71
N GLY A 106 5.57 -4.04 26.06
CA GLY A 106 4.20 -3.59 25.77
C GLY A 106 3.78 -3.74 24.30
N ARG A 107 4.60 -4.34 23.45
CA ARG A 107 4.30 -4.55 22.02
C ARG A 107 3.36 -5.75 21.83
N PRO A 108 2.38 -5.67 20.91
CA PRO A 108 1.50 -6.79 20.63
C PRO A 108 2.28 -8.03 20.20
N ARG A 109 1.90 -9.18 20.74
CA ARG A 109 2.52 -10.48 20.49
C ARG A 109 1.45 -11.54 20.29
N LEU A 110 1.74 -12.49 19.42
CA LEU A 110 0.99 -13.72 19.25
C LEU A 110 1.85 -14.91 19.66
N ARG A 111 1.31 -15.79 20.49
CA ARG A 111 1.88 -17.11 20.75
C ARG A 111 0.86 -18.20 20.38
N VAL A 112 1.29 -19.20 19.62
CA VAL A 112 0.48 -20.36 19.26
C VAL A 112 1.21 -21.62 19.68
N HIS A 113 0.52 -22.56 20.33
CA HIS A 113 1.04 -23.88 20.70
C HIS A 113 -0.08 -24.93 20.61
N ALA A 114 0.31 -26.21 20.51
CA ALA A 114 -0.65 -27.30 20.62
C ALA A 114 -1.11 -27.45 22.08
N GLU A 115 -2.37 -27.80 22.30
CA GLU A 115 -2.96 -27.98 23.64
C GLU A 115 -2.19 -29.00 24.48
N ASP A 116 -1.70 -30.07 23.85
CA ASP A 116 -0.93 -31.14 24.50
C ASP A 116 0.54 -30.79 24.76
N ARG A 117 1.06 -29.72 24.14
CA ARG A 117 2.48 -29.35 24.16
C ARG A 117 2.66 -27.83 24.30
N PRO A 118 2.23 -27.24 25.43
CA PRO A 118 2.26 -25.78 25.63
C PRO A 118 3.65 -25.16 25.63
N GLN A 119 4.68 -25.97 25.85
CA GLN A 119 6.07 -25.52 25.93
C GLN A 119 6.74 -25.35 24.55
N VAL A 120 6.13 -25.85 23.48
CA VAL A 120 6.69 -25.84 22.13
C VAL A 120 5.82 -24.95 21.24
N PRO A 121 6.18 -23.67 21.06
CA PRO A 121 5.38 -22.77 20.23
C PRO A 121 5.51 -23.12 18.75
N LEU A 122 4.37 -23.15 18.05
CA LEU A 122 4.31 -23.14 16.58
C LEU A 122 4.61 -21.74 16.03
N VAL A 123 4.17 -20.72 16.77
CA VAL A 123 4.41 -19.30 16.48
C VAL A 123 4.66 -18.60 17.81
N ASP A 124 5.71 -17.80 17.90
CA ASP A 124 5.91 -16.82 18.98
C ASP A 124 6.51 -15.57 18.33
N ALA A 125 5.69 -14.54 18.12
CA ALA A 125 6.06 -13.43 17.26
C ALA A 125 5.49 -12.10 17.75
N VAL A 126 6.33 -11.06 17.72
CA VAL A 126 5.94 -9.68 18.01
C VAL A 126 5.44 -9.03 16.73
N VAL A 127 4.25 -8.42 16.79
CA VAL A 127 3.62 -7.77 15.65
C VAL A 127 4.41 -6.54 15.22
N THR A 128 4.58 -6.40 13.91
CA THR A 128 5.31 -5.30 13.26
C THR A 128 4.44 -4.49 12.31
N LEU A 129 3.46 -5.10 11.65
CA LEU A 129 2.47 -4.41 10.80
C LEU A 129 1.06 -4.86 11.15
N ALA A 130 0.11 -3.95 10.93
CA ALA A 130 -1.31 -4.26 10.88
C ALA A 130 -1.82 -4.11 9.43
N VAL A 131 -2.65 -5.06 8.98
CA VAL A 131 -3.21 -5.09 7.63
C VAL A 131 -4.74 -5.19 7.71
N GLY A 132 -5.43 -4.22 7.12
CA GLY A 132 -6.88 -4.10 7.14
C GLY A 132 -7.40 -3.25 8.29
N SER A 133 -8.49 -2.51 8.01
CA SER A 133 -9.09 -1.54 8.95
C SER A 133 -10.62 -1.45 8.87
N HIS A 134 -11.28 -2.27 8.04
CA HIS A 134 -12.74 -2.26 7.88
C HIS A 134 -13.43 -3.43 8.60
N ARG A 135 -13.29 -4.65 8.07
CA ARG A 135 -13.96 -5.84 8.61
C ARG A 135 -13.04 -6.65 9.52
N TYR A 136 -11.83 -6.89 9.05
CA TYR A 136 -10.81 -7.65 9.75
C TYR A 136 -9.54 -6.82 9.83
N GLN A 137 -8.82 -6.93 10.94
CA GLN A 137 -7.44 -6.52 11.03
C GLN A 137 -6.56 -7.76 11.26
N GLN A 138 -5.68 -8.01 10.31
CA GLN A 138 -4.68 -9.06 10.34
C GLN A 138 -3.35 -8.46 10.80
N TYR A 139 -2.47 -9.31 11.32
CA TYR A 139 -1.19 -8.88 11.88
C TYR A 139 -0.03 -9.59 11.21
N VAL A 140 1.07 -8.88 11.05
CA VAL A 140 2.29 -9.37 10.39
C VAL A 140 3.46 -9.21 11.35
N ALA A 141 4.31 -10.22 11.42
CA ALA A 141 5.51 -10.20 12.25
C ALA A 141 6.74 -10.60 11.44
N ARG A 142 7.92 -10.19 11.92
CA ARG A 142 9.20 -10.69 11.39
C ARG A 142 9.45 -12.10 11.92
N ILE A 143 9.61 -13.06 11.02
CA ILE A 143 9.86 -14.47 11.34
C ILE A 143 10.81 -15.01 10.26
N ASP A 144 12.06 -15.24 10.64
CA ASP A 144 13.04 -15.85 9.73
C ASP A 144 12.78 -17.35 9.59
N ARG A 145 12.40 -17.75 8.38
CA ARG A 145 12.18 -19.15 7.97
C ARG A 145 13.07 -19.50 6.78
N GLY A 146 14.23 -18.82 6.66
CA GLY A 146 15.18 -18.97 5.56
C GLY A 146 15.20 -17.77 4.61
N GLY A 147 14.40 -16.74 4.87
CA GLY A 147 14.36 -15.48 4.12
C GLY A 147 15.09 -14.32 4.79
N GLY A 148 15.76 -14.54 5.93
CA GLY A 148 16.56 -13.53 6.64
C GLY A 148 15.72 -12.56 7.49
N GLU A 149 16.38 -11.57 8.10
CA GLU A 149 15.76 -10.64 9.06
C GLU A 149 14.60 -9.79 8.48
N GLY A 150 14.59 -9.61 7.16
CA GLY A 150 13.53 -8.92 6.45
C GLY A 150 12.29 -9.76 6.17
N GLU A 151 12.30 -11.06 6.48
CA GLU A 151 11.19 -11.95 6.21
C GLU A 151 10.00 -11.67 7.15
N LEU A 152 8.86 -11.36 6.55
CA LEU A 152 7.62 -10.98 7.19
C LEU A 152 6.56 -12.03 6.90
N TRP A 153 5.77 -12.38 7.92
CA TRP A 153 4.71 -13.37 7.81
C TRP A 153 3.42 -12.84 8.42
N ARG A 154 2.33 -12.99 7.68
CA ARG A 154 0.97 -12.77 8.17
C ARG A 154 0.61 -13.90 9.12
N LEU A 155 0.16 -13.52 10.31
CA LEU A 155 -0.16 -14.42 11.41
C LEU A 155 -1.49 -15.16 11.21
N PRO A 156 -1.69 -16.36 11.81
CA PRO A 156 -2.85 -17.22 11.53
C PRO A 156 -4.17 -16.77 12.17
N VAL A 157 -4.19 -15.64 12.87
CA VAL A 157 -5.38 -15.08 13.52
C VAL A 157 -5.62 -13.64 13.10
N ALA A 158 -6.87 -13.21 13.14
CA ALA A 158 -7.26 -11.83 12.89
C ALA A 158 -8.29 -11.34 13.91
N TRP A 159 -8.36 -10.03 14.04
CA TRP A 159 -9.40 -9.36 14.80
C TRP A 159 -10.59 -9.06 13.91
N HIS A 160 -11.75 -9.62 14.22
CA HIS A 160 -13.01 -9.20 13.61
C HIS A 160 -13.47 -7.91 14.28
N ILE A 161 -13.49 -6.81 13.52
CA ILE A 161 -13.77 -5.46 14.05
C ILE A 161 -15.22 -5.34 14.50
N GLY A 162 -16.18 -5.69 13.63
CA GLY A 162 -17.61 -5.60 13.94
C GLY A 162 -18.07 -6.46 15.12
N GLU A 163 -17.54 -7.69 15.22
CA GLU A 163 -17.87 -8.65 16.28
C GLU A 163 -16.99 -8.50 17.53
N SER A 164 -15.98 -7.63 17.49
CA SER A 164 -15.01 -7.43 18.58
C SER A 164 -14.45 -8.75 19.14
N ARG A 165 -14.01 -9.65 18.25
CA ARG A 165 -13.48 -10.97 18.63
C ARG A 165 -12.33 -11.42 17.75
N TRP A 166 -11.49 -12.27 18.32
CA TRP A 166 -10.47 -12.99 17.57
C TRP A 166 -11.08 -14.13 16.77
N ILE A 167 -10.58 -14.33 15.56
CA ILE A 167 -10.92 -15.46 14.70
C ILE A 167 -9.65 -16.10 14.17
N HIS A 168 -9.70 -17.41 13.98
CA HIS A 168 -8.69 -18.10 13.18
C HIS A 168 -8.95 -17.82 11.70
N MET A 169 -7.88 -17.69 10.93
CA MET A 169 -8.00 -17.25 9.54
C MET A 169 -8.67 -18.28 8.64
N GLY A 170 -8.67 -19.57 9.00
CA GLY A 170 -9.46 -20.58 8.29
C GLY A 170 -10.96 -20.30 8.35
N SER A 171 -11.46 -19.75 9.46
CA SER A 171 -12.86 -19.35 9.60
C SER A 171 -13.24 -18.09 8.81
N ALA A 172 -12.28 -17.42 8.17
CA ALA A 172 -12.54 -16.26 7.33
C ALA A 172 -12.81 -16.62 5.86
N PHE A 173 -12.59 -17.89 5.48
CA PHE A 173 -12.76 -18.39 4.11
C PHE A 173 -13.78 -19.55 4.07
N LEU A 174 -14.34 -19.79 2.89
CA LEU A 174 -15.20 -20.95 2.64
C LEU A 174 -14.32 -22.17 2.31
N GLU A 175 -13.85 -22.84 3.35
CA GLU A 175 -13.03 -24.05 3.24
C GLU A 175 -13.34 -25.03 4.38
N PRO A 176 -12.90 -26.31 4.30
CA PRO A 176 -13.04 -27.24 5.40
C PRO A 176 -12.29 -26.76 6.65
N ASP A 177 -12.93 -26.91 7.81
CA ASP A 177 -12.30 -26.66 9.11
C ASP A 177 -11.05 -27.54 9.26
N PRO A 178 -9.99 -27.02 9.91
CA PRO A 178 -8.78 -27.78 10.14
C PRO A 178 -9.03 -28.97 11.08
N SER A 179 -8.45 -30.10 10.71
CA SER A 179 -8.46 -31.32 11.50
C SER A 179 -7.79 -31.07 12.86
N PRO A 180 -8.38 -31.54 13.98
CA PRO A 180 -7.80 -31.33 15.31
C PRO A 180 -6.36 -31.87 15.41
N GLY A 181 -5.44 -31.03 15.86
CA GLY A 181 -4.03 -31.38 16.05
C GLY A 181 -3.17 -31.31 14.78
N GLU A 182 -3.75 -31.08 13.60
CA GLU A 182 -3.00 -30.98 12.35
C GLU A 182 -2.43 -29.58 12.13
N ALA A 183 -1.15 -29.40 12.51
CA ALA A 183 -0.47 -28.11 12.49
C ALA A 183 -0.41 -27.45 11.11
N SER A 184 -0.27 -28.25 10.04
CA SER A 184 -0.24 -27.75 8.66
C SER A 184 -1.59 -27.17 8.23
N GLU A 185 -2.70 -27.77 8.65
CA GLU A 185 -4.04 -27.27 8.38
C GLU A 185 -4.34 -26.02 9.21
N TYR A 186 -3.95 -26.01 10.48
CA TYR A 186 -4.06 -24.81 11.32
C TYR A 186 -3.26 -23.63 10.75
N LEU A 187 -2.06 -23.88 10.22
CA LEU A 187 -1.19 -22.85 9.65
C LEU A 187 -1.42 -22.60 8.15
N ARG A 188 -2.48 -23.13 7.54
CA ARG A 188 -2.75 -22.98 6.09
C ARG A 188 -2.76 -21.52 5.63
N HIS A 189 -3.27 -20.61 6.46
CA HIS A 189 -3.32 -19.16 6.19
C HIS A 189 -2.20 -18.34 6.86
N PHE A 190 -1.21 -19.01 7.45
CA PHE A 190 0.03 -18.38 7.87
C PHE A 190 0.92 -18.23 6.63
N SER A 191 0.99 -17.01 6.09
CA SER A 191 1.55 -16.75 4.76
C SER A 191 2.62 -15.69 4.76
N ARG A 192 3.67 -15.86 3.95
CA ARG A 192 4.70 -14.84 3.76
C ARG A 192 4.09 -13.56 3.20
N TYR A 193 4.47 -12.42 3.76
CA TYR A 193 3.96 -11.10 3.40
C TYR A 193 4.72 -10.52 2.19
N ASN A 194 6.05 -10.70 2.17
CA ASN A 194 6.98 -10.03 1.26
C ASN A 194 6.69 -10.25 -0.23
N ASP A 195 6.02 -11.33 -0.59
CA ASP A 195 5.72 -11.70 -1.97
C ASP A 195 4.26 -12.15 -2.17
N ASN A 196 3.38 -11.74 -1.26
CA ASN A 196 1.95 -12.02 -1.37
C ASN A 196 1.14 -10.77 -1.04
N CYS A 197 1.22 -10.32 0.21
CA CYS A 197 0.41 -9.20 0.69
C CYS A 197 0.97 -7.84 0.25
N ILE A 198 2.30 -7.73 0.10
CA ILE A 198 2.95 -6.43 -0.15
C ILE A 198 2.43 -5.77 -1.43
N PHE A 199 2.10 -6.56 -2.45
CA PHE A 199 1.76 -6.07 -3.79
C PHE A 199 0.46 -5.28 -3.85
N CYS A 200 -0.54 -5.68 -3.06
CA CYS A 200 -1.90 -5.14 -3.17
C CYS A 200 -2.24 -4.16 -2.04
N HIS A 201 -1.48 -4.17 -0.96
CA HIS A 201 -1.84 -3.46 0.27
C HIS A 201 -0.96 -2.22 0.53
N ASN A 202 -0.13 -1.82 -0.44
CA ASN A 202 0.79 -0.70 -0.35
C ASN A 202 0.87 0.08 -1.67
N THR A 203 1.65 1.16 -1.65
CA THR A 203 1.97 1.98 -2.82
C THR A 203 3.42 1.75 -3.23
N GLU A 204 3.65 1.48 -4.52
CA GLU A 204 4.94 1.07 -5.08
C GLU A 204 5.65 -0.01 -4.25
N PRO A 205 5.11 -1.23 -4.20
CA PRO A 205 5.73 -2.29 -3.42
C PRO A 205 6.94 -2.90 -4.15
N VAL A 206 8.06 -2.96 -3.45
CA VAL A 206 9.27 -3.68 -3.85
C VAL A 206 9.43 -4.88 -2.91
N PRO A 207 9.16 -6.11 -3.37
CA PRO A 207 9.38 -7.32 -2.57
C PRO A 207 10.82 -7.43 -2.06
N GLY A 208 11.80 -7.17 -2.93
CA GLY A 208 13.21 -7.04 -2.54
C GLY A 208 13.91 -8.32 -2.12
N LEU A 209 13.70 -9.45 -2.80
CA LEU A 209 14.47 -10.68 -2.52
C LEU A 209 15.92 -10.51 -3.01
N THR A 210 16.88 -10.67 -2.09
CA THR A 210 18.32 -10.65 -2.38
C THR A 210 18.98 -11.97 -1.97
N ALA A 211 20.26 -12.14 -2.29
CA ALA A 211 21.04 -13.28 -1.80
C ALA A 211 21.16 -13.31 -0.26
N GLN A 212 20.99 -12.17 0.41
CA GLN A 212 21.03 -12.03 1.87
C GLN A 212 19.64 -12.12 2.52
N GLY A 213 18.59 -12.41 1.74
CA GLY A 213 17.21 -12.43 2.20
C GLY A 213 16.37 -11.25 1.71
N TRP A 214 15.21 -11.08 2.33
CA TRP A 214 14.24 -10.05 1.96
C TRP A 214 14.65 -8.66 2.42
N ARG A 215 14.45 -7.67 1.55
CA ARG A 215 14.60 -6.23 1.79
C ARG A 215 13.41 -5.50 1.18
N SER A 216 12.23 -5.82 1.73
CA SER A 216 10.99 -5.26 1.21
C SER A 216 10.86 -3.78 1.54
N GLU A 217 10.48 -3.00 0.53
CA GLU A 217 10.30 -1.56 0.60
C GLU A 217 8.96 -1.19 -0.05
N VAL A 218 8.41 -0.06 0.37
CA VAL A 218 7.20 0.54 -0.21
C VAL A 218 7.43 2.04 -0.26
N ALA A 219 6.90 2.74 -1.27
CA ALA A 219 6.91 4.19 -1.25
C ALA A 219 6.07 4.73 -0.09
N GLN A 220 4.88 4.13 0.13
CA GLN A 220 3.98 4.48 1.23
C GLN A 220 3.23 3.25 1.72
N TRP A 221 2.99 3.20 3.04
CA TRP A 221 2.12 2.20 3.65
C TRP A 221 0.66 2.47 3.26
N GLY A 222 -0.05 1.40 2.89
CA GLY A 222 -1.43 1.51 2.41
C GLY A 222 -1.55 1.92 0.94
N ILE A 223 -2.79 1.98 0.47
CA ILE A 223 -3.11 2.30 -0.92
C ILE A 223 -3.28 3.82 -1.02
N ALA A 224 -2.20 4.52 -1.35
CA ALA A 224 -2.14 5.97 -1.44
C ALA A 224 -2.54 6.47 -2.84
N CYS A 225 -2.51 7.80 -3.03
CA CYS A 225 -2.91 8.44 -4.29
C CYS A 225 -2.14 7.86 -5.49
N GLU A 226 -0.82 7.71 -5.33
CA GLU A 226 0.09 7.28 -6.38
C GLU A 226 -0.03 5.79 -6.72
N ALA A 227 -0.72 4.98 -5.88
CA ALA A 227 -1.01 3.59 -6.22
C ALA A 227 -1.99 3.46 -7.40
N CYS A 228 -2.82 4.49 -7.64
CA CYS A 228 -3.75 4.55 -8.77
C CYS A 228 -3.33 5.57 -9.83
N HIS A 229 -2.61 6.63 -9.43
CA HIS A 229 -2.23 7.73 -10.33
C HIS A 229 -0.79 7.66 -10.83
N GLY A 230 0.01 6.70 -10.34
CA GLY A 230 1.44 6.60 -10.65
C GLY A 230 2.26 7.65 -9.89
N PRO A 231 3.60 7.65 -10.07
CA PRO A 231 4.51 8.55 -9.39
C PRO A 231 4.24 10.02 -9.76
N GLY A 232 4.11 10.86 -8.74
CA GLY A 232 3.65 12.25 -8.84
C GLY A 232 4.75 13.29 -9.05
N GLU A 233 6.03 12.92 -8.97
CA GLU A 233 7.16 13.87 -8.99
C GLU A 233 7.08 14.86 -10.17
N ALA A 234 7.02 14.35 -11.41
CA ALA A 234 6.96 15.19 -12.59
C ALA A 234 5.69 16.06 -12.64
N HIS A 235 4.58 15.57 -12.07
CA HIS A 235 3.33 16.30 -11.98
C HIS A 235 3.46 17.49 -11.01
N VAL A 236 3.95 17.23 -9.80
CA VAL A 236 4.16 18.26 -8.77
C VAL A 236 5.17 19.30 -9.24
N GLN A 237 6.31 18.89 -9.82
CA GLN A 237 7.31 19.84 -10.33
C GLN A 237 6.77 20.72 -11.48
N ARG A 238 5.89 20.17 -12.33
CA ARG A 238 5.30 20.92 -13.44
C ARG A 238 4.26 21.93 -12.97
N HIS A 239 3.43 21.55 -12.01
CA HIS A 239 2.23 22.29 -11.62
C HIS A 239 2.33 23.02 -10.27
N GLY A 240 3.38 22.75 -9.47
CA GLY A 240 3.59 23.37 -8.17
C GLY A 240 4.09 24.81 -8.22
N ALA A 241 4.47 25.32 -9.40
CA ALA A 241 4.86 26.72 -9.57
C ALA A 241 3.64 27.58 -9.96
N PRO A 242 3.15 28.50 -9.12
CA PRO A 242 1.95 29.30 -9.38
C PRO A 242 2.08 30.33 -10.51
N LEU A 243 3.26 30.47 -11.12
CA LEU A 243 3.58 31.50 -12.13
C LEU A 243 4.01 30.91 -13.50
N ARG A 244 3.69 29.64 -13.78
CA ARG A 244 3.78 29.07 -15.13
C ARG A 244 2.42 29.11 -15.84
#